data_AF-A0A7Y3NMV0-F1
#
_entry.id   AF-A0A7Y3NMV0-F1
#
_cell.length_a   1.000
_cell.length_b   1.000
_cell.length_c   1.000
_cell.angle_alpha   90.00
_cell.angle_beta   90.00
_cell.angle_gamma   90.00
#
_symmetry.space_group_name_H-M   'P 1'
#
loop_
_entity.id
_entity.type
_entity.pdbx_description
1 polymer ?
#
loop_
_entity_poly.entity_id
_entity_poly.type
_entity_poly.pdbx_seq_one_letter_code
_entity_poly.pdbx_strand_id
1 'polypeptide(L)' 'KPARERIEAMLERDYAMVKNGNCDYKLTVAYDPDPDGISLDEEIQSLLSEMFNIAESYNCSMEADIYEVGGQQRSW' A
#
# COMPACT_ATOMS: atom_id res chain seq x y z
N LYS A 1 5.32 -15.78 7.23
CA LYS A 1 4.36 -16.23 6.17
C LYS A 1 4.87 -15.63 4.87
N PRO A 2 5.15 -16.44 3.84
CA PRO A 2 5.92 -16.00 2.67
C PRO A 2 5.26 -14.84 1.90
N ALA A 3 3.92 -14.86 1.75
CA ALA A 3 3.19 -13.76 1.10
C ALA A 3 3.34 -12.42 1.84
N ARG A 4 3.14 -12.43 3.17
CA ARG A 4 3.26 -11.24 4.01
C ARG A 4 4.68 -10.66 3.98
N GLU A 5 5.70 -11.52 4.09
CA GLU A 5 7.10 -11.09 4.03
C GLU A 5 7.43 -10.46 2.67
N ARG A 6 6.85 -10.98 1.59
CA ARG A 6 7.06 -10.43 0.24
C ARG A 6 6.38 -9.08 0.05
N ILE A 7 5.17 -8.93 0.57
CA ILE A 7 4.44 -7.66 0.58
C ILE A 7 5.19 -6.64 1.43
N GLU A 8 5.57 -6.97 2.67
CA GLU A 8 6.33 -6.07 3.54
C GLU A 8 7.64 -5.62 2.89
N ALA A 9 8.38 -6.52 2.22
CA ALA A 9 9.61 -6.15 1.52
C ALA A 9 9.38 -5.20 0.34
N MET A 10 8.27 -5.34 -0.38
CA MET A 10 7.88 -4.40 -1.45
C MET A 10 7.51 -3.04 -0.86
N LEU A 11 6.71 -3.02 0.21
CA LEU A 11 6.32 -1.79 0.92
C LEU A 11 7.53 -1.04 1.51
N GLU A 12 8.51 -1.74 2.09
CA GLU A 12 9.75 -1.14 2.60
C GLU A 12 10.57 -0.51 1.49
N ARG A 13 10.67 -1.18 0.33
CA ARG A 13 11.45 -0.73 -0.82
C ARG A 13 10.84 0.50 -1.49
N ASP A 14 9.53 0.46 -1.75
CA ASP A 14 8.88 1.41 -2.65
C ASP A 14 8.16 2.53 -1.92
N TYR A 15 7.69 2.27 -0.70
CA TYR A 15 6.84 3.18 0.07
C TYR A 15 7.43 3.57 1.42
N ALA A 16 8.72 3.31 1.64
CA ALA A 16 9.42 3.62 2.90
C ALA A 16 8.65 3.17 4.15
N MET A 17 8.11 1.95 4.11
CA MET A 17 7.22 1.41 5.13
C MET A 17 7.82 1.46 6.54
N VAL A 18 7.02 1.92 7.50
CA VAL A 18 7.31 1.85 8.94
C VAL A 18 6.28 0.96 9.63
N LYS A 19 6.75 -0.04 10.38
CA LYS A 19 5.87 -0.91 11.18
C LYS A 19 5.38 -0.17 12.41
N ASN A 20 4.06 -0.09 12.58
CA ASN A 20 3.42 0.61 13.70
C ASN A 20 2.64 -0.35 14.62
N GLY A 21 2.50 -1.62 14.23
CA GLY A 21 1.89 -2.68 15.01
C GLY A 21 1.94 -4.03 14.30
N ASN A 22 1.18 -5.01 14.78
CA ASN A 22 1.01 -6.25 14.04
C ASN A 22 0.05 -6.04 12.87
N CYS A 23 0.57 -6.11 11.64
CA CYS A 23 -0.17 -5.81 10.41
C CYS A 23 -0.63 -4.35 10.26
N ASP A 24 -0.08 -3.42 11.06
CA ASP A 24 -0.31 -1.99 10.92
C ASP A 24 0.98 -1.32 10.42
N TYR A 25 0.87 -0.60 9.32
CA TYR A 25 1.99 -0.02 8.59
C TYR A 25 1.71 1.42 8.21
N LYS A 26 2.74 2.26 8.28
CA LYS A 26 2.72 3.61 7.72
C LYS A 26 3.55 3.62 6.46
N LEU A 27 2.97 4.18 5.40
CA LEU A 27 3.58 4.29 4.08
C LEU A 27 3.77 5.76 3.73
N THR A 28 4.83 6.05 2.97
CA THR A 28 5.04 7.33 2.31
C THR A 28 4.72 7.14 0.83
N VAL A 29 3.58 7.70 0.40
CA VAL A 29 3.13 7.60 -0.99
C VAL A 29 3.41 8.93 -1.68
N ALA A 30 4.29 8.91 -2.68
CA ALA A 30 4.53 10.06 -3.54
C ALA A 30 3.45 10.10 -4.63
N TYR A 31 2.83 11.25 -4.83
CA TYR A 31 1.87 11.47 -5.90
C TYR A 31 2.10 12.84 -6.53
N ASP A 32 1.67 12.99 -7.77
CA ASP A 32 1.80 14.23 -8.52
C ASP A 32 0.40 14.89 -8.62
N PRO A 33 0.22 16.10 -8.04
CA PRO A 33 -1.06 16.80 -8.11
C PRO A 33 -1.33 17.44 -9.49
N ASP A 34 -0.37 17.41 -10.40
CA ASP A 34 -0.58 17.90 -11.77
C ASP A 34 -1.59 17.00 -12.51
N PRO A 35 -2.42 17.58 -13.40
CA PRO A 35 -3.48 16.83 -14.10
C PRO A 35 -2.97 15.74 -15.04
N ASP A 36 -1.70 15.83 -15.46
CA ASP A 36 -1.01 14.81 -16.27
C ASP A 36 -0.14 13.87 -15.40
N GLY A 37 -0.08 14.12 -14.09
CA GLY A 37 0.65 13.34 -13.11
C GLY A 37 -0.16 12.16 -12.56
N ILE A 38 0.51 11.25 -11.85
CA ILE A 38 -0.17 10.12 -11.18
C ILE A 38 -0.84 10.65 -9.92
N SER A 39 -2.17 10.55 -9.89
CA SER A 39 -2.95 10.96 -8.74
C SER A 39 -2.73 10.02 -7.55
N LEU A 40 -3.00 10.52 -6.34
CA LEU A 40 -2.93 9.69 -5.13
C LEU A 40 -3.84 8.47 -5.22
N ASP A 41 -5.06 8.62 -5.74
CA ASP A 41 -6.01 7.52 -5.90
C ASP A 41 -5.49 6.42 -6.84
N GLU A 42 -4.90 6.81 -7.97
CA GLU A 42 -4.29 5.85 -8.90
C GLU A 42 -3.11 5.11 -8.27
N GLU A 43 -2.27 5.82 -7.51
CA GLU A 43 -1.14 5.20 -6.81
C GLU A 43 -1.60 4.21 -5.73
N ILE A 44 -2.65 4.54 -4.97
CA ILE A 44 -3.22 3.61 -3.97
C ILE A 44 -3.85 2.38 -4.64
N GLN A 45 -4.55 2.55 -5.78
CA GLN A 45 -5.10 1.42 -6.53
C GLN A 45 -4.00 0.52 -7.12
N SER A 46 -2.91 1.10 -7.61
CA SER A 46 -1.72 0.38 -8.07
C SER A 46 -1.12 -0.45 -6.94
N LEU A 47 -0.90 0.18 -5.77
CA LEU A 47 -0.40 -0.48 -4.57
C LEU A 47 -1.27 -1.67 -4.15
N LEU A 48 -2.59 -1.47 -4.02
CA LEU A 48 -3.53 -2.54 -3.65
C LEU A 48 -3.49 -3.69 -4.65
N SER A 49 -3.42 -3.38 -5.95
CA SER A 49 -3.33 -4.37 -7.02
C SER A 49 -2.04 -5.19 -6.93
N GLU A 50 -0.90 -4.56 -6.66
CA GLU A 50 0.37 -5.26 -6.52
C GLU A 50 0.41 -6.15 -5.28
N MET A 51 -0.08 -5.65 -4.14
CA MET A 51 -0.22 -6.44 -2.92
C MET A 51 -1.13 -7.67 -3.16
N PHE A 52 -2.24 -7.48 -3.86
CA PHE A 52 -3.18 -8.55 -4.19
C PHE A 52 -2.53 -9.61 -5.09
N ASN A 53 -1.82 -9.19 -6.14
CA ASN A 53 -1.10 -10.09 -7.04
C ASN A 53 -0.05 -10.93 -6.30
N ILE A 54 0.66 -10.33 -5.33
CA ILE A 54 1.59 -11.07 -4.48
C ILE A 54 0.83 -12.09 -3.63
N ALA A 55 -0.25 -11.69 -2.95
CA ALA A 55 -1.04 -12.61 -2.12
C ALA A 55 -1.62 -13.78 -2.94
N GLU A 56 -2.19 -13.50 -4.11
CA GLU A 56 -2.75 -14.49 -5.03
C GLU A 56 -1.68 -15.46 -5.53
N SER A 57 -0.45 -15.00 -5.82
CA SER A 57 0.65 -15.88 -6.24
C SER A 57 1.03 -16.94 -5.20
N TYR A 58 0.69 -16.70 -3.92
CA TYR A 58 0.84 -17.65 -2.81
C TYR A 58 -0.48 -18.33 -2.41
N ASN A 59 -1.53 -18.22 -3.24
CA ASN A 59 -2.87 -18.75 -2.99
C ASN A 59 -3.46 -18.29 -1.64
N CYS A 60 -3.19 -17.03 -1.28
CA CYS A 60 -3.68 -16.36 -0.08
C CYS A 60 -4.71 -15.30 -0.44
N SER A 61 -5.71 -15.09 0.42
CA SER A 61 -6.55 -13.89 0.37
C SER A 61 -5.91 -12.76 1.17
N MET A 62 -6.15 -11.52 0.76
CA MET A 62 -5.78 -10.34 1.51
C MET A 62 -6.96 -9.37 1.63
N GLU A 63 -6.93 -8.60 2.70
CA GLU A 63 -7.81 -7.46 2.95
C GLU A 63 -6.93 -6.38 3.58
N ALA A 64 -7.12 -5.14 3.15
CA ALA A 64 -6.34 -4.00 3.62
C ALA A 64 -7.26 -2.78 3.69
N ASP A 65 -7.23 -2.11 4.84
CA ASP A 65 -7.86 -0.79 5.03
C ASP A 65 -6.76 0.26 4.95
N ILE A 66 -6.90 1.24 4.05
CA ILE A 66 -5.92 2.32 3.91
C ILE A 66 -6.58 3.65 4.28
N TYR A 67 -5.91 4.43 5.12
CA TYR A 67 -6.36 5.76 5.53
C TYR A 67 -5.23 6.77 5.48
N GLU A 68 -5.57 8.00 5.11
CA GLU A 68 -4.61 9.10 5.11
C GLU A 68 -4.25 9.51 6.54
N VAL A 69 -2.96 9.55 6.87
CA VAL A 69 -2.49 9.97 8.19
C VAL A 69 -2.49 11.49 8.29
N GLY A 70 -3.31 12.04 9.19
CA GLY A 70 -3.33 13.48 9.49
C GLY A 70 -4.00 14.38 8.44
N GLY A 71 -4.64 13.78 7.42
CA GLY A 71 -5.32 14.48 6.33
C GLY A 71 -6.86 14.46 6.42
N GLN A 72 -7.52 14.52 5.26
CA GLN A 72 -8.96 14.82 5.09
C GLN A 72 -9.92 13.64 5.33
N GLN A 73 -9.58 12.66 6.18
CA GLN A 73 -10.40 11.45 6.38
C GLN A 73 -10.66 10.68 5.06
N ARG A 74 -9.69 10.63 4.15
CA ARG A 74 -9.77 9.76 2.96
C ARG A 74 -9.47 8.31 3.34
N SER A 75 -10.22 7.39 2.75
CA SER A 75 -10.06 5.96 2.93
C SER A 75 -10.22 5.22 1.61
N TRP A 76 -9.46 4.14 1.45
CA TRP A 76 -9.52 3.22 0.31
C TRP A 76 -9.70 1.80 0.81
#